data_AF-A0A4Q2D758-F1
#
_entry.id   AF-A0A4Q2D758-F1
#
_cell.length_a   1.000
_cell.length_b   1.000
_cell.length_c   1.000
_cell.angle_alpha   90.00
_cell.angle_beta   90.00
_cell.angle_gamma   90.00
#
_symmetry.space_group_name_H-M   'P 1'
#
loop_
_entity.id
_entity.type
_entity.pdbx_description
1 polymer ?
#
loop_
_entity_poly.entity_id
_entity_poly.type
_entity_poly.pdbx_seq_one_letter_code
_entity_poly.pdbx_strand_id
1 'polypeptide(L)'
;MSILITGGALSQVGSVIAQLLKDAHQNVIIGSRSGRVPQGFESVKLDWMDVSTFQNPFKIPGTSINNGVKRFFLMSGSAIEKEADFGTAKVWKYLDEKKLDYFTLRPT
;
A
#
# COMPACT_ATOMS: atom_id res chain seq x y z
N MET A 1 8.60 -12.54 2.32
CA MET A 1 7.81 -11.61 1.47
C MET A 1 7.51 -10.39 2.33
N SER A 2 7.72 -9.20 1.79
CA SER A 2 7.46 -7.94 2.50
C SER A 2 6.27 -7.23 1.87
N ILE A 3 5.39 -6.68 2.69
CA ILE A 3 4.17 -5.99 2.27
C ILE A 3 4.31 -4.51 2.64
N LEU A 4 4.22 -3.63 1.63
CA LEU A 4 4.17 -2.19 1.82
C LEU A 4 2.73 -1.73 1.89
N ILE A 5 2.35 -1.09 3.00
CA ILE A 5 1.05 -0.45 3.17
C ILE A 5 1.22 1.06 3.00
N THR A 6 0.68 1.61 1.93
CA THR A 6 0.70 3.06 1.68
C THR A 6 -0.48 3.73 2.39
N GLY A 7 -0.26 4.87 3.06
CA GLY A 7 -1.30 5.55 3.83
C GLY A 7 -1.76 4.81 5.11
N GLY A 8 -1.02 3.78 5.55
CA GLY A 8 -1.42 2.90 6.65
C GLY A 8 -1.19 3.45 8.07
N ALA A 9 -0.29 4.43 8.20
CA ALA A 9 0.21 4.90 9.50
C ALA A 9 -0.85 5.41 10.49
N LEU A 10 -1.92 6.01 9.95
CA LEU A 10 -3.01 6.63 10.73
C LEU A 10 -4.39 6.32 10.13
N SER A 11 -4.50 5.40 9.17
CA SER A 11 -5.79 5.02 8.60
C SER A 11 -6.43 3.89 9.41
N GLN A 12 -7.75 3.95 9.57
CA GLN A 12 -8.53 2.91 10.26
C GLN A 12 -8.41 1.55 9.56
N VAL A 13 -8.29 1.55 8.23
CA VAL A 13 -8.15 0.33 7.43
C VAL A 13 -6.71 -0.18 7.45
N GLY A 14 -5.74 0.70 7.22
CA GLY A 14 -4.35 0.29 7.09
C GLY A 14 -3.73 -0.22 8.39
N SER A 15 -4.13 0.32 9.55
CA SER A 15 -3.66 -0.17 10.85
C SER A 15 -4.17 -1.57 11.18
N VAL A 16 -5.44 -1.85 10.87
CA VAL A 16 -6.05 -3.18 11.05
C VAL A 16 -5.39 -4.20 10.12
N ILE A 17 -5.20 -3.86 8.84
CA ILE A 17 -4.50 -4.72 7.89
C ILE A 17 -3.07 -4.99 8.36
N ALA A 18 -2.36 -3.96 8.84
CA ALA A 18 -1.00 -4.12 9.34
C ALA A 18 -0.94 -5.10 10.52
N GLN A 19 -1.87 -4.99 11.47
CA GLN A 19 -1.95 -5.90 12.60
C GLN A 19 -2.25 -7.35 12.18
N LEU A 20 -3.25 -7.55 11.31
CA LEU A 20 -3.59 -8.89 10.80
C LEU A 20 -2.42 -9.55 10.07
N LEU A 21 -1.68 -8.78 9.27
CA LEU A 21 -0.49 -9.29 8.58
C LEU A 21 0.66 -9.61 9.54
N LYS A 22 0.83 -8.81 10.60
CA LYS A 22 1.82 -9.08 11.65
C LYS A 22 1.47 -10.35 12.44
N ASP A 23 0.19 -10.54 12.77
CA ASP A 23 -0.31 -11.74 13.45
C ASP A 23 -0.15 -12.99 12.55
N ALA A 24 -0.22 -12.82 11.22
CA ALA A 24 0.10 -13.84 10.22
C ALA A 24 1.62 -14.00 9.97
N HIS A 25 2.48 -13.45 10.82
CA HIS A 25 3.94 -13.48 10.74
C HIS A 25 4.52 -12.96 9.42
N GLN A 26 3.82 -12.05 8.74
CA GLN A 26 4.31 -11.39 7.52
C GLN A 26 5.13 -10.15 7.88
N ASN A 27 6.12 -9.83 7.05
CA ASN A 27 6.91 -8.61 7.20
C ASN A 27 6.12 -7.42 6.61
N VAL A 28 5.82 -6.42 7.44
CA VAL A 28 4.97 -5.27 7.09
C VAL A 28 5.74 -3.97 7.24
N ILE A 29 5.72 -3.16 6.19
CA ILE A 29 6.33 -1.83 6.15
C ILE A 29 5.23 -0.81 5.89
N ILE A 30 5.20 0.26 6.68
CA ILE A 30 4.17 1.28 6.57
C ILE A 30 4.76 2.56 5.97
N GLY A 31 4.20 2.99 4.84
CA GLY A 31 4.48 4.30 4.26
C GLY A 31 3.75 5.40 5.03
N SER A 32 4.51 6.30 5.67
CA SER A 32 3.97 7.40 6.47
C SER A 32 4.61 8.73 6.06
N ARG A 33 3.77 9.76 5.87
CA ARG A 33 4.26 11.15 5.69
C ARG A 33 4.89 11.70 6.97
N SER A 34 4.25 11.41 8.12
CA SER A 34 4.62 11.98 9.41
C SER A 34 5.58 11.11 10.23
N GLY A 35 5.92 9.90 9.75
CA GLY A 35 6.72 8.91 10.49
C GLY A 35 6.00 8.27 11.68
N ARG A 36 4.81 8.77 12.08
CA ARG A 36 3.99 8.15 13.12
C ARG A 36 3.43 6.83 12.62
N VAL A 37 3.66 5.75 13.34
CA VAL A 37 3.09 4.42 13.13
C VAL A 37 2.79 3.76 14.48
N PRO A 38 1.88 2.77 14.54
CA PRO A 38 1.68 1.98 15.74
C PRO A 38 2.96 1.28 16.18
N GLN A 39 3.09 1.02 17.48
CA GLN A 39 4.31 0.46 18.06
C GLN A 39 4.65 -0.92 17.48
N GLY A 40 5.91 -1.13 17.10
CA GLY A 40 6.40 -2.40 16.56
C GLY A 40 6.09 -2.63 15.08
N PHE A 41 5.88 -1.56 14.32
CA PHE A 41 5.90 -1.57 12.85
C PHE A 41 7.07 -0.75 12.32
N GLU A 42 7.69 -1.21 11.25
CA GLU A 42 8.68 -0.44 10.52
C GLU A 42 7.97 0.62 9.66
N SER A 43 8.47 1.86 9.71
CA SER A 43 7.92 2.97 8.93
C SER A 43 8.94 3.52 7.96
N VAL A 44 8.48 3.92 6.79
CA VAL A 44 9.29 4.60 5.79
C VAL A 44 8.61 5.88 5.35
N LYS A 45 9.42 6.93 5.14
CA LYS A 45 8.90 8.20 4.64
C LYS A 45 8.40 8.02 3.21
N LEU A 46 7.10 8.16 3.04
CA LEU A 46 6.42 8.14 1.74
C LEU A 46 5.39 9.27 1.72
N ASP A 47 5.61 10.24 0.85
CA ASP A 47 4.72 11.38 0.66
C ASP A 47 4.27 11.46 -0.79
N TRP A 48 2.96 11.31 -0.99
CA TRP A 48 2.31 11.40 -2.29
C TRP A 48 2.56 12.72 -3.01
N MET A 49 2.88 13.79 -2.28
CA MET A 49 3.19 15.11 -2.84
C MET A 49 4.68 15.32 -3.15
N ASP A 50 5.55 14.38 -2.74
CA ASP A 50 6.99 14.45 -2.96
C ASP A 50 7.51 13.15 -3.60
N VAL A 51 7.65 13.20 -4.93
CA VAL A 51 8.09 12.07 -5.77
C VAL A 51 9.47 11.55 -5.37
N SER A 52 10.34 12.38 -4.77
CA SER A 52 11.66 11.94 -4.31
C SER A 52 11.57 10.86 -3.24
N THR A 53 10.44 10.80 -2.52
CA THR A 53 10.21 9.82 -1.45
C THR A 53 9.78 8.44 -1.94
N PHE A 54 9.38 8.31 -3.21
CA PHE A 54 8.78 7.06 -3.72
C PHE A 54 9.77 5.90 -3.75
N GLN A 55 11.07 6.19 -3.82
CA GLN A 55 12.12 5.17 -3.82
C GLN A 55 12.49 4.68 -2.41
N ASN A 56 12.08 5.39 -1.36
CA ASN A 56 12.48 5.06 0.01
C ASN A 56 12.05 3.65 0.46
N PRO A 57 10.81 3.18 0.19
CA PRO A 57 10.39 1.83 0.57
C PRO A 57 11.22 0.72 -0.06
N PHE A 58 11.87 1.00 -1.20
CA PHE A 58 12.68 0.06 -1.99
C PHE A 58 14.18 0.13 -1.66
N LYS A 59 14.56 0.85 -0.61
CA LYS A 59 15.95 0.98 -0.16
C LYS A 59 16.20 0.32 1.20
N ILE A 60 15.18 -0.30 1.79
CA ILE A 60 15.27 -0.86 3.14
C ILE A 60 16.07 -2.18 3.09
N PRO A 61 17.25 -2.25 3.74
CA PRO A 61 18.09 -3.44 3.72
C PRO A 61 17.37 -4.64 4.34
N GLY A 62 17.54 -5.83 3.76
CA GLY A 62 16.94 -7.06 4.29
C GLY A 62 15.45 -7.26 3.96
N THR A 63 14.82 -6.34 3.24
CA THR A 63 13.43 -6.49 2.78
C THR A 63 13.37 -7.01 1.34
N SER A 64 12.36 -7.83 1.04
CA SER A 64 12.21 -8.38 -0.32
C SER A 64 11.57 -7.38 -1.30
N ILE A 65 11.31 -6.14 -0.87
CA ILE A 65 10.66 -5.10 -1.68
C ILE A 65 11.60 -4.63 -2.80
N ASN A 66 12.90 -4.69 -2.57
CA ASN A 66 13.94 -4.24 -3.51
C ASN A 66 14.01 -5.13 -4.78
N ASN A 67 13.42 -6.33 -4.74
CA ASN A 67 13.39 -7.27 -5.86
C ASN A 67 12.19 -7.06 -6.80
N GLY A 68 11.49 -5.93 -6.67
CA GLY A 68 10.33 -5.57 -7.46
C GLY A 68 9.00 -5.98 -6.84
N VAL A 69 7.94 -5.22 -7.14
CA VAL A 69 6.59 -5.48 -6.66
C VAL A 69 5.96 -6.60 -7.49
N LYS A 70 5.62 -7.71 -6.84
CA LYS A 70 4.99 -8.85 -7.50
C LYS A 70 3.48 -8.70 -7.67
N ARG A 71 2.82 -8.00 -6.74
CA ARG A 71 1.37 -7.89 -6.67
C ARG A 71 0.94 -6.61 -5.98
N PHE A 72 -0.14 -6.00 -6.46
CA PHE A 72 -0.75 -4.82 -5.88
C PHE A 72 -2.10 -5.16 -5.22
N PHE A 73 -2.43 -4.49 -4.12
CA PHE A 73 -3.75 -4.54 -3.51
C PHE A 73 -4.35 -3.15 -3.52
N LEU A 74 -5.40 -2.94 -4.31
CA LEU A 74 -6.07 -1.66 -4.46
C LEU A 74 -7.29 -1.61 -3.53
N MET A 75 -7.30 -0.69 -2.57
CA MET A 75 -8.48 -0.39 -1.76
C MET A 75 -9.38 0.59 -2.52
N SER A 76 -10.54 0.12 -2.96
CA SER A 76 -11.60 0.93 -3.55
C SER A 76 -12.80 1.01 -2.60
N GLY A 77 -13.98 1.34 -3.10
CA GLY A 77 -15.25 1.25 -2.37
C GLY A 77 -16.28 0.44 -3.15
N SER A 78 -17.26 -0.13 -2.46
CA SER A 78 -18.37 -0.89 -3.06
C SER A 78 -19.15 -0.09 -4.11
N ALA A 79 -19.28 1.23 -3.95
CA ALA A 79 -19.99 2.10 -4.88
C ALA A 79 -19.19 2.47 -6.15
N ILE A 80 -17.90 2.13 -6.22
CA ILE A 80 -17.03 2.55 -7.32
C ILE A 80 -16.87 1.41 -8.31
N GLU A 81 -17.53 1.57 -9.47
CA GLU A 81 -17.27 0.73 -10.62
C GLU A 81 -15.98 1.10 -11.33
N LYS A 82 -15.39 0.13 -12.01
CA LYS A 82 -14.13 0.29 -12.73
C LYS A 82 -14.22 1.37 -13.79
N GLU A 83 -15.37 1.54 -14.43
CA GLU A 83 -15.60 2.48 -15.52
C GLU A 83 -15.84 3.91 -15.01
N ALA A 84 -16.14 4.09 -13.73
CA ALA A 84 -16.52 5.38 -13.15
C ALA A 84 -15.44 6.46 -13.33
N ASP A 85 -15.86 7.73 -13.39
CA ASP A 85 -14.95 8.88 -13.39
C ASP A 85 -14.60 9.28 -11.95
N PHE A 86 -14.00 8.34 -11.22
CA PHE A 86 -13.58 8.53 -9.83
C PHE A 86 -12.09 8.21 -9.67
N GLY A 87 -11.45 8.82 -8.67
CA GLY A 87 -9.98 8.72 -8.50
C GLY A 87 -9.49 7.27 -8.41
N THR A 88 -10.14 6.43 -7.62
CA THR A 88 -9.77 5.00 -7.48
C THR A 88 -10.04 4.18 -8.73
N ALA A 89 -11.09 4.50 -9.50
CA ALA A 89 -11.39 3.86 -10.78
C ALA A 89 -10.31 4.15 -11.84
N LYS A 90 -9.75 5.37 -11.86
CA LYS A 90 -8.60 5.71 -12.72
C LYS A 90 -7.36 4.89 -12.38
N VAL A 91 -7.07 4.72 -11.09
CA VAL A 91 -5.96 3.86 -10.64
C VAL A 91 -6.22 2.40 -11.02
N TRP A 92 -7.45 1.92 -10.90
CA TRP A 92 -7.83 0.58 -11.33
C TRP A 92 -7.57 0.36 -12.82
N LYS A 93 -8.07 1.26 -13.69
CA LYS A 93 -7.81 1.20 -15.14
C LYS A 93 -6.31 1.20 -15.46
N TYR A 94 -5.53 2.02 -14.75
CA TYR A 94 -4.08 2.06 -14.94
C TYR A 94 -3.39 0.72 -14.62
N LEU A 95 -3.82 0.02 -13.57
CA LEU A 95 -3.28 -1.31 -13.23
C LEU A 95 -3.59 -2.34 -14.32
N ASP A 96 -4.78 -2.28 -14.92
CA ASP A 96 -5.17 -3.12 -16.05
C ASP A 96 -4.38 -2.82 -17.32
N GLU A 97 -4.24 -1.54 -17.67
CA GLU A 97 -3.47 -1.11 -18.85
C GLU A 97 -2.02 -1.55 -18.77
N LYS A 98 -1.43 -1.52 -17.57
CA LYS A 98 -0.05 -1.97 -17.32
C LYS A 98 0.07 -3.48 -17.16
N LYS A 99 -1.03 -4.24 -17.18
CA LYS A 99 -1.08 -5.70 -17.01
C LYS A 99 -0.35 -6.18 -15.75
N LEU A 100 -0.49 -5.41 -14.67
CA LEU A 100 0.11 -5.76 -13.38
C LEU A 100 -0.77 -6.80 -12.67
N ASP A 101 -0.17 -7.65 -11.84
CA ASP A 101 -0.93 -8.54 -10.96
C ASP A 101 -1.50 -7.70 -9.80
N TYR A 102 -2.82 -7.63 -9.69
CA TYR A 102 -3.47 -6.88 -8.62
C TYR A 102 -4.78 -7.53 -8.16
N PHE A 103 -5.16 -7.26 -6.91
CA PHE A 103 -6.50 -7.52 -6.38
C PHE A 103 -7.14 -6.22 -5.91
N THR A 104 -8.42 -6.03 -6.23
CA THR A 104 -9.21 -4.90 -5.74
C THR A 104 -10.08 -5.35 -4.57
N LEU A 105 -9.94 -4.72 -3.41
CA LEU A 105 -10.91 -4.88 -2.32
C LEU A 105 -11.91 -3.72 -2.35
N ARG A 106 -13.19 -4.05 -2.26
CA ARG A 106 -14.32 -3.09 -2.30
C ARG A 106 -15.11 -3.18 -0.99
N PRO A 107 -14.58 -2.65 0.13
CA PRO A 107 -15.33 -2.57 1.38
C PRO A 107 -16.64 -1.78 1.21
N THR A 108 -17.65 -2.17 1.98
CA THR A 108 -19.00 -1.57 2.02
C THR A 108 -19.11 -0.47 3.05
#